data_AF-A0A2E5XBD2-F1
#
_entry.id   AF-A0A2E5XBD2-F1
#
_cell.length_a   1.000
_cell.length_b   1.000
_cell.length_c   1.000
_cell.angle_alpha   90.00
_cell.angle_beta   90.00
_cell.angle_gamma   90.00
#
_symmetry.space_group_name_H-M   'P 1'
#
loop_
_entity.id
_entity.type
_entity.pdbx_description
1 polymer ?
#
loop_
_entity_poly.entity_id
_entity_poly.type
_entity_poly.pdbx_seq_one_letter_code
_entity_poly.pdbx_strand_id
1 'polypeptide(L)'
;MKKILFIILIPFICLSQSDIFILSDIAGEPLTNQAKNTIYLDINLELIDSLTNFQPCYKTVQIPFFNNTSLTLELNYFEAYTQSFKLGRTTDTGYKEEDYVPKTISYRVLGKTQISGSLSIYKNVLIGVLKKDGKVYEIVHIENNHYALVDMSDTIADFNFNCHTKTSDNTPQNIDFHNSNERSGNQLCLNMAVEIDFYTYSEFDYSCEDAVEWALAILTGVSEIYTSELDAIVQASYVHVWETPGPYNELNDDMYEYLNAFEDTWQWPSQFTQVERDIAHLFTRKSVGGGLAELDVLCSNQWGYAVTGGLGTTINYNYLSQPFSNFYSWHFMVVSHELGHNIGANHTHDCVWNADANYDFPGGAIDNCNMYGSLFDPDDSCYGNPDGLFLNSTYEYGTIMSYCHVTSLADLYFEFHPIVKSQVLIPKLNSSCLNSNCETLEYECGAPFADADGDGILDEVDNCVDDYNISQSDSDGDGYGNACDNCYQNYNITQSDNDDDGVGNACDNCYWDYNPDQADSDGDGYGDACDETPLSIEELNTSHVIKRIDLLGRSTVEKGLYLEIMHDGSVRKIFNK
;
A
#
# COMPACT_ATOMS: atom_id res chain seq x y z
N MET A 1 9.41 -38.40 53.10
CA MET A 1 9.91 -38.81 51.76
C MET A 1 9.38 -37.77 50.78
N LYS A 2 10.27 -37.06 50.07
CA LYS A 2 9.91 -35.97 49.15
C LYS A 2 9.16 -36.54 47.93
N LYS A 3 7.98 -36.00 47.62
CA LYS A 3 7.30 -36.19 46.33
C LYS A 3 7.94 -35.23 45.32
N ILE A 4 8.40 -35.78 44.20
CA ILE A 4 8.98 -35.04 43.08
C ILE A 4 7.83 -34.57 42.19
N LEU A 5 7.73 -33.26 41.99
CA LEU A 5 6.80 -32.62 41.06
C LEU A 5 7.44 -32.68 39.66
N PHE A 6 6.79 -33.35 38.71
CA PHE A 6 7.16 -33.28 37.30
C PHE A 6 6.54 -32.01 36.72
N ILE A 7 7.37 -31.01 36.43
CA ILE A 7 6.98 -29.85 35.64
C ILE A 7 7.13 -30.27 34.17
N ILE A 8 6.01 -30.37 33.47
CA ILE A 8 5.97 -30.51 32.01
C ILE A 8 6.20 -29.12 31.44
N LEU A 9 7.40 -28.88 30.91
CA LEU A 9 7.70 -27.71 30.08
C LEU A 9 7.10 -27.98 28.69
N ILE A 10 5.95 -27.37 28.41
CA ILE A 10 5.45 -27.22 27.04
C ILE A 10 6.34 -26.15 26.39
N PRO A 11 7.06 -26.43 25.30
CA PRO A 11 7.80 -25.39 24.60
C PRO A 11 6.77 -24.45 23.97
N PHE A 12 6.86 -23.16 24.30
CA PHE A 12 6.28 -22.10 23.47
C PHE A 12 6.89 -22.26 22.08
N ILE A 13 6.12 -22.85 21.15
CA ILE A 13 6.39 -22.73 19.74
C ILE A 13 6.12 -21.26 19.44
N CYS A 14 7.19 -20.48 19.29
CA CYS A 14 7.12 -19.20 18.64
C CYS A 14 6.61 -19.49 17.23
N LEU A 15 5.32 -19.31 16.98
CA LEU A 15 4.79 -19.27 15.62
C LEU A 15 5.52 -18.12 14.95
N SER A 16 6.46 -18.43 14.06
CA SER A 16 7.07 -17.40 13.22
C SER A 16 5.94 -16.73 12.47
N GLN A 17 5.80 -15.42 12.63
CA GLN A 17 4.88 -14.63 11.81
C GLN A 17 5.18 -14.95 10.35
N SER A 18 4.13 -15.27 9.58
CA SER A 18 4.27 -15.55 8.16
C SER A 18 4.80 -14.29 7.45
N ASP A 19 5.81 -14.46 6.60
CA ASP A 19 6.36 -13.38 5.78
C ASP A 19 5.51 -13.20 4.50
N ILE A 20 5.39 -11.96 4.02
CA ILE A 20 4.73 -11.67 2.73
C ILE A 20 5.53 -12.24 1.57
N PHE A 21 6.85 -12.04 1.61
CA PHE A 21 7.79 -12.47 0.57
C PHE A 21 8.52 -13.73 1.02
N ILE A 22 8.24 -14.85 0.37
CA ILE A 22 8.83 -16.15 0.69
C ILE A 22 9.77 -16.54 -0.43
N LEU A 23 10.95 -17.09 -0.12
CA LEU A 23 11.86 -17.59 -1.16
C LEU A 23 11.20 -18.78 -1.89
N SER A 24 11.10 -18.72 -3.21
CA SER A 24 10.49 -19.78 -4.01
C SER A 24 11.50 -20.88 -4.35
N ASP A 25 11.06 -22.13 -4.29
CA ASP A 25 11.80 -23.30 -4.81
C ASP A 25 11.64 -23.45 -6.33
N ILE A 26 10.71 -22.70 -6.94
CA ILE A 26 10.42 -22.75 -8.37
C ILE A 26 11.24 -21.66 -9.06
N ALA A 27 12.24 -22.09 -9.84
CA ALA A 27 12.96 -21.18 -10.73
C ALA A 27 12.15 -20.93 -12.02
N GLY A 28 12.15 -19.68 -12.46
CA GLY A 28 11.63 -19.27 -13.76
C GLY A 28 12.69 -19.18 -14.86
N GLU A 29 12.24 -18.77 -16.04
CA GLU A 29 13.10 -18.37 -17.15
C GLU A 29 13.92 -17.12 -16.78
N PRO A 30 15.14 -16.95 -17.32
CA PRO A 30 16.07 -15.92 -16.88
C PRO A 30 15.54 -14.51 -17.19
N LEU A 31 15.44 -13.68 -16.15
CA LEU A 31 15.10 -12.24 -16.26
C LEU A 31 16.35 -11.34 -16.28
N THR A 32 17.51 -11.90 -15.91
CA THR A 32 18.82 -11.23 -15.91
C THR A 32 19.87 -12.04 -16.67
N ASN A 33 20.90 -11.36 -17.18
CA ASN A 33 22.01 -11.99 -17.91
C ASN A 33 22.77 -13.00 -17.04
N GLN A 34 22.86 -12.75 -15.73
CA GLN A 34 23.40 -13.67 -14.73
C GLN A 34 22.29 -14.12 -13.78
N ALA A 35 22.04 -15.43 -13.71
CA ALA A 35 20.96 -16.00 -12.88
C ALA A 35 21.03 -15.62 -11.39
N LYS A 36 22.22 -15.33 -10.85
CA LYS A 36 22.41 -14.88 -9.45
C LYS A 36 21.76 -13.52 -9.15
N ASN A 37 21.40 -12.76 -10.18
CA ASN A 37 20.82 -11.42 -10.10
C ASN A 37 19.29 -11.44 -10.21
N THR A 38 18.69 -12.63 -10.12
CA THR A 38 17.26 -12.85 -9.96
C THR A 38 17.01 -13.71 -8.72
N ILE A 39 16.04 -13.34 -7.89
CA ILE A 39 15.55 -14.14 -6.75
C ILE A 39 14.08 -14.46 -7.00
N TYR A 40 13.71 -15.73 -7.06
CA TYR A 40 12.31 -16.12 -7.20
C TYR A 40 11.61 -16.11 -5.84
N LEU A 41 10.38 -15.59 -5.83
CA LEU A 41 9.59 -15.35 -4.63
C LEU A 41 8.19 -15.93 -4.79
N ASP A 42 7.65 -16.46 -3.71
CA ASP A 42 6.23 -16.75 -3.55
C ASP A 42 5.63 -15.68 -2.63
N ILE A 43 4.51 -15.12 -3.03
CA ILE A 43 3.78 -14.12 -2.23
C ILE A 43 2.69 -14.80 -1.41
N ASN A 44 2.63 -14.45 -0.13
CA ASN A 44 1.52 -14.85 0.74
C ASN A 44 0.30 -13.97 0.47
N LEU A 45 -0.65 -14.50 -0.32
CA LEU A 45 -1.85 -13.78 -0.74
C LEU A 45 -2.76 -13.39 0.43
N GLU A 46 -2.84 -14.18 1.50
CA GLU A 46 -3.66 -13.84 2.68
C GLU A 46 -3.14 -12.57 3.38
N LEU A 47 -1.81 -12.39 3.40
CA LEU A 47 -1.20 -11.19 3.96
C LEU A 47 -1.27 -9.98 3.02
N ILE A 48 -1.28 -10.21 1.70
CA ILE A 48 -1.57 -9.15 0.73
C ILE A 48 -3.03 -8.69 0.86
N ASP A 49 -3.97 -9.62 0.98
CA ASP A 49 -5.39 -9.32 1.20
C ASP A 49 -5.57 -8.55 2.53
N SER A 50 -4.77 -8.85 3.55
CA SER A 50 -4.72 -8.04 4.79
C SER A 50 -4.24 -6.61 4.52
N LEU A 51 -3.17 -6.41 3.73
CA LEU A 51 -2.71 -5.05 3.38
C LEU A 51 -3.74 -4.25 2.58
N THR A 52 -4.53 -4.90 1.72
CA THR A 52 -5.54 -4.22 0.91
C THR A 52 -6.82 -3.91 1.68
N ASN A 53 -7.22 -4.80 2.59
CA ASN A 53 -8.44 -4.63 3.40
C ASN A 53 -8.25 -3.67 4.57
N PHE A 54 -7.12 -3.73 5.28
CA PHE A 54 -6.88 -2.93 6.48
C PHE A 54 -6.08 -1.65 6.21
N GLN A 55 -5.33 -1.60 5.11
CA GLN A 55 -4.54 -0.43 4.68
C GLN A 55 -3.71 0.22 5.82
N PRO A 56 -2.92 -0.57 6.58
CA PRO A 56 -2.22 -0.05 7.75
C PRO A 56 -1.27 1.08 7.37
N CYS A 57 -1.31 2.21 8.08
CA CYS A 57 -0.42 3.34 7.79
C CYS A 57 1.06 2.95 7.81
N TYR A 58 1.44 2.06 8.73
CA TYR A 58 2.79 1.54 8.84
C TYR A 58 2.80 0.02 8.91
N LYS A 59 3.68 -0.61 8.12
CA LYS A 59 3.93 -2.05 8.21
C LYS A 59 5.41 -2.33 8.00
N THR A 60 5.98 -3.22 8.81
CA THR A 60 7.30 -3.76 8.53
C THR A 60 7.17 -5.13 7.88
N VAL A 61 7.89 -5.34 6.78
CA VAL A 61 7.95 -6.62 6.07
C VAL A 61 9.42 -6.98 5.78
N GLN A 62 9.71 -8.28 5.64
CA GLN A 62 11.02 -8.76 5.22
C GLN A 62 10.92 -9.28 3.78
N ILE A 63 11.94 -9.01 2.98
CA ILE A 63 12.10 -9.59 1.64
C ILE A 63 13.44 -10.34 1.54
N PRO A 64 13.46 -11.58 1.02
CA PRO A 64 14.72 -12.25 0.67
C PRO A 64 15.54 -11.41 -0.32
N PHE A 65 16.85 -11.32 -0.08
CA PHE A 65 17.75 -10.48 -0.86
C PHE A 65 19.05 -11.20 -1.20
N PHE A 66 19.83 -10.59 -2.10
CA PHE A 66 21.01 -11.23 -2.69
C PHE A 66 22.04 -11.67 -1.66
N ASN A 67 22.87 -12.65 -2.02
CA ASN A 67 23.88 -13.25 -1.14
C ASN A 67 23.29 -13.88 0.14
N ASN A 68 22.08 -14.45 0.07
CA ASN A 68 21.36 -15.05 1.20
C ASN A 68 21.15 -14.08 2.36
N THR A 69 20.88 -12.82 2.04
CA THR A 69 20.52 -11.80 3.02
C THR A 69 19.01 -11.55 2.99
N SER A 70 18.51 -10.68 3.87
CA SER A 70 17.14 -10.18 3.82
C SER A 70 17.15 -8.68 4.02
N LEU A 71 16.20 -7.98 3.39
CA LEU A 71 15.98 -6.56 3.63
C LEU A 71 14.70 -6.37 4.44
N THR A 72 14.79 -5.50 5.43
CA THR A 72 13.64 -5.01 6.18
C THR A 72 13.09 -3.79 5.47
N LEU A 73 11.84 -3.88 5.02
CA LEU A 73 11.13 -2.79 4.37
C LEU A 73 10.14 -2.20 5.38
N GLU A 74 10.30 -0.91 5.67
CA GLU A 74 9.35 -0.12 6.46
C GLU A 74 8.38 0.52 5.47
N LEU A 75 7.18 -0.05 5.35
CA LEU A 75 6.12 0.43 4.47
C LEU A 75 5.39 1.57 5.17
N ASN A 76 5.29 2.71 4.50
CA ASN A 76 4.49 3.86 4.91
C ASN A 76 3.43 4.10 3.85
N TYR A 77 2.16 3.98 4.20
CA TYR A 77 1.05 4.18 3.28
C TYR A 77 1.06 5.61 2.72
N PHE A 78 0.80 5.75 1.43
CA PHE A 78 0.56 7.06 0.81
C PHE A 78 -0.25 6.92 -0.47
N GLU A 79 -0.91 8.01 -0.84
CA GLU A 79 -1.62 8.11 -2.10
C GLU A 79 -0.91 9.08 -3.05
N ALA A 80 -0.81 8.68 -4.32
CA ALA A 80 -0.30 9.54 -5.39
C ALA A 80 -1.45 10.21 -6.17
N TYR A 81 -2.54 10.56 -5.46
CA TYR A 81 -3.68 11.29 -5.98
C TYR A 81 -4.27 12.22 -4.91
N THR A 82 -5.03 13.23 -5.34
CA THR A 82 -5.65 14.20 -4.44
C THR A 82 -6.94 13.65 -3.82
N GLN A 83 -7.33 14.16 -2.64
CA GLN A 83 -8.67 13.91 -2.08
C GLN A 83 -9.81 14.32 -3.03
N SER A 84 -9.55 15.36 -3.82
CA SER A 84 -10.47 15.94 -4.79
C SER A 84 -10.44 15.23 -6.16
N PHE A 85 -9.77 14.07 -6.26
CA PHE A 85 -9.56 13.35 -7.51
C PHE A 85 -10.85 13.14 -8.32
N LYS A 86 -10.75 13.35 -9.64
CA LYS A 86 -11.86 13.17 -10.58
C LYS A 86 -11.48 12.25 -11.74
N LEU A 87 -12.47 11.47 -12.18
CA LEU A 87 -12.37 10.64 -13.36
C LEU A 87 -13.21 11.23 -14.49
N GLY A 88 -12.55 11.62 -15.58
CA GLY A 88 -13.21 12.00 -16.83
C GLY A 88 -13.22 10.84 -17.81
N ARG A 89 -14.35 10.62 -18.48
CA ARG A 89 -14.52 9.52 -19.45
C ARG A 89 -15.18 10.03 -20.71
N THR A 90 -14.56 9.77 -21.86
CA THR A 90 -15.22 9.99 -23.15
C THR A 90 -15.78 8.67 -23.66
N THR A 91 -17.11 8.54 -23.57
CA THR A 91 -17.86 7.33 -23.92
C THR A 91 -18.61 7.50 -25.24
N ASP A 92 -19.24 6.44 -25.74
CA ASP A 92 -20.14 6.48 -26.89
C ASP A 92 -21.34 7.44 -26.70
N THR A 93 -21.71 7.69 -25.45
CA THR A 93 -22.75 8.66 -25.06
C THR A 93 -22.22 10.09 -24.83
N GLY A 94 -20.91 10.33 -25.00
CA GLY A 94 -20.24 11.60 -24.79
C GLY A 94 -19.35 11.63 -23.54
N TYR A 95 -18.83 12.83 -23.24
CA TYR A 95 -18.00 13.13 -22.08
C TYR A 95 -18.81 13.07 -20.78
N LYS A 96 -18.24 12.46 -19.74
CA LYS A 96 -18.75 12.43 -18.38
C LYS A 96 -17.60 12.65 -17.42
N GLU A 97 -17.89 13.27 -16.29
CA GLU A 97 -16.98 13.40 -15.16
C GLU A 97 -17.68 12.82 -13.93
N GLU A 98 -16.97 11.99 -13.18
CA GLU A 98 -17.51 11.28 -12.03
C GLU A 98 -16.51 11.23 -10.88
N ASP A 99 -17.06 11.06 -9.67
CA ASP A 99 -16.28 10.72 -8.49
C ASP A 99 -15.77 9.29 -8.64
N TYR A 100 -14.48 9.11 -8.41
CA TYR A 100 -13.83 7.81 -8.43
C TYR A 100 -12.94 7.70 -7.21
N VAL A 101 -13.04 6.58 -6.50
CA VAL A 101 -12.17 6.26 -5.37
C VAL A 101 -11.18 5.22 -5.89
N PRO A 102 -9.89 5.59 -6.03
CA PRO A 102 -8.87 4.64 -6.42
C PRO A 102 -8.81 3.44 -5.48
N LYS A 103 -8.48 2.29 -6.06
CA LYS A 103 -8.41 1.00 -5.37
C LYS A 103 -6.98 0.50 -5.21
N THR A 104 -6.03 1.11 -5.92
CA THR A 104 -4.60 0.82 -5.75
C THR A 104 -4.14 1.25 -4.37
N ILE A 105 -3.57 0.33 -3.62
CA ILE A 105 -2.98 0.60 -2.31
C ILE A 105 -1.49 0.76 -2.49
N SER A 106 -0.96 1.90 -2.06
CA SER A 106 0.43 2.26 -2.29
C SER A 106 1.17 2.53 -0.97
N TYR A 107 2.41 2.06 -0.91
CA TYR A 107 3.31 2.25 0.21
C TYR A 107 4.64 2.80 -0.30
N ARG A 108 5.12 3.84 0.37
CA ARG A 108 6.51 4.27 0.31
C ARG A 108 7.34 3.29 1.12
N VAL A 109 8.41 2.81 0.53
CA VAL A 109 9.36 1.92 1.19
C VAL A 109 10.45 2.78 1.79
N LEU A 110 10.60 2.68 3.10
CA LEU A 110 11.68 3.30 3.88
C LEU A 110 12.54 2.20 4.50
N GLY A 111 13.78 2.54 4.86
CA GLY A 111 14.62 1.61 5.60
C GLY A 111 15.86 2.25 6.20
N LYS A 112 16.37 1.64 7.27
CA LYS A 112 17.56 2.10 8.02
C LYS A 112 18.87 2.10 7.20
N THR A 113 18.88 1.51 6.00
CA THR A 113 20.07 1.22 5.19
C THR A 113 20.01 1.79 3.77
N GLN A 114 19.65 3.07 3.60
CA GLN A 114 19.55 3.73 2.28
C GLN A 114 18.69 2.95 1.28
N ILE A 115 17.60 2.37 1.79
CA ILE A 115 16.57 1.73 0.96
C ILE A 115 15.45 2.75 0.82
N SER A 116 15.04 3.01 -0.42
CA SER A 116 13.82 3.73 -0.73
C SER A 116 13.05 2.99 -1.83
N GLY A 117 11.85 3.43 -2.17
CA GLY A 117 11.08 2.78 -3.22
C GLY A 117 9.58 2.84 -2.98
N SER A 118 8.84 2.13 -3.82
CA SER A 118 7.39 2.06 -3.73
C SER A 118 6.89 0.63 -3.88
N LEU A 119 5.75 0.36 -3.25
CA LEU A 119 5.00 -0.87 -3.37
C LEU A 119 3.54 -0.49 -3.65
N SER A 120 2.99 -0.93 -4.78
CA SER A 120 1.58 -0.76 -5.13
C SER A 120 0.89 -2.11 -5.26
N ILE A 121 -0.35 -2.20 -4.81
CA ILE A 121 -1.15 -3.42 -4.84
C ILE A 121 -2.50 -3.11 -5.47
N TYR A 122 -2.84 -3.84 -6.51
CA TYR A 122 -4.14 -3.75 -7.17
C TYR A 122 -4.55 -5.11 -7.74
N LYS A 123 -5.81 -5.54 -7.50
CA LYS A 123 -6.32 -6.88 -7.89
C LYS A 123 -5.38 -8.04 -7.53
N ASN A 124 -4.77 -7.97 -6.34
CA ASN A 124 -3.80 -8.95 -5.82
C ASN A 124 -2.51 -9.08 -6.66
N VAL A 125 -2.27 -8.14 -7.57
CA VAL A 125 -0.98 -7.94 -8.23
C VAL A 125 -0.20 -6.92 -7.43
N LEU A 126 1.03 -7.29 -7.07
CA LEU A 126 1.97 -6.45 -6.36
C LEU A 126 3.01 -5.90 -7.35
N ILE A 127 3.19 -4.59 -7.35
CA ILE A 127 4.21 -3.88 -8.10
C ILE A 127 5.16 -3.30 -7.07
N GLY A 128 6.42 -3.70 -7.07
CA GLY A 128 7.40 -3.18 -6.13
C GLY A 128 8.66 -2.73 -6.84
N VAL A 129 9.09 -1.50 -6.61
CA VAL A 129 10.40 -1.03 -7.09
C VAL A 129 11.19 -0.46 -5.93
N LEU A 130 12.37 -1.02 -5.71
CA LEU A 130 13.25 -0.70 -4.60
C LEU A 130 14.53 -0.05 -5.13
N LYS A 131 14.97 1.03 -4.50
CA LYS A 131 16.30 1.61 -4.65
C LYS A 131 17.14 1.23 -3.44
N LYS A 132 18.35 0.70 -3.67
CA LYS A 132 19.33 0.46 -2.62
C LYS A 132 20.74 0.70 -3.14
N ASP A 133 21.51 1.52 -2.42
CA ASP A 133 22.90 1.86 -2.77
C ASP A 133 23.03 2.35 -4.23
N GLY A 134 22.06 3.14 -4.70
CA GLY A 134 21.98 3.66 -6.08
C GLY A 134 21.38 2.68 -7.10
N LYS A 135 21.35 1.37 -6.82
CA LYS A 135 20.79 0.37 -7.72
C LYS A 135 19.28 0.25 -7.61
N VAL A 136 18.63 -0.07 -8.73
CA VAL A 136 17.20 -0.32 -8.83
C VAL A 136 16.93 -1.83 -8.89
N TYR A 137 15.96 -2.27 -8.09
CA TYR A 137 15.47 -3.64 -8.04
C TYR A 137 13.96 -3.64 -8.23
N GLU A 138 13.43 -4.55 -9.03
CA GLU A 138 11.99 -4.65 -9.28
C GLU A 138 11.44 -6.00 -8.83
N ILE A 139 10.27 -5.98 -8.19
CA ILE A 139 9.45 -7.13 -7.85
C ILE A 139 8.48 -7.34 -9.01
N VAL A 140 8.78 -8.35 -9.80
CA VAL A 140 8.18 -8.69 -11.08
C VAL A 140 7.19 -9.83 -10.86
N HIS A 141 5.93 -9.66 -11.24
CA HIS A 141 4.95 -10.75 -11.21
C HIS A 141 5.28 -11.79 -12.28
N ILE A 142 5.07 -13.08 -12.05
CA ILE A 142 5.29 -14.09 -13.09
C ILE A 142 3.96 -14.73 -13.44
N GLU A 143 3.37 -15.44 -12.48
CA GLU A 143 2.08 -16.10 -12.63
C GLU A 143 1.52 -16.40 -11.23
N ASN A 144 0.21 -16.25 -11.04
CA ASN A 144 -0.45 -16.51 -9.75
C ASN A 144 0.21 -15.73 -8.60
N ASN A 145 0.73 -16.42 -7.59
CA ASN A 145 1.47 -15.83 -6.48
C ASN A 145 3.00 -15.95 -6.64
N HIS A 146 3.50 -16.33 -7.81
CA HIS A 146 4.93 -16.41 -8.11
C HIS A 146 5.44 -15.10 -8.70
N TYR A 147 6.56 -14.63 -8.15
CA TYR A 147 7.20 -13.37 -8.45
C TYR A 147 8.72 -13.57 -8.56
N ALA A 148 9.42 -12.53 -8.99
CA ALA A 148 10.87 -12.45 -8.92
C ALA A 148 11.32 -11.05 -8.47
N LEU A 149 12.34 -10.99 -7.62
CA LEU A 149 13.12 -9.78 -7.39
C LEU A 149 14.30 -9.75 -8.36
N VAL A 150 14.33 -8.72 -9.20
CA VAL A 150 15.27 -8.57 -10.33
C VAL A 150 16.21 -7.40 -10.08
N ASP A 151 17.53 -7.60 -10.19
CA ASP A 151 18.49 -6.49 -10.29
C ASP A 151 18.43 -5.88 -11.69
N MET A 152 17.86 -4.68 -11.78
CA MET A 152 17.60 -4.02 -13.07
C MET A 152 18.91 -3.63 -13.79
N SER A 153 20.06 -3.59 -13.10
CA SER A 153 21.35 -3.37 -13.75
C SER A 153 21.82 -4.54 -14.63
N ASP A 154 21.27 -5.74 -14.45
CA ASP A 154 21.68 -6.95 -15.17
C ASP A 154 20.53 -7.57 -15.99
N THR A 155 19.42 -6.84 -16.18
CA THR A 155 18.26 -7.27 -16.97
C THR A 155 18.63 -7.77 -18.38
N ILE A 156 17.91 -8.77 -18.89
CA ILE A 156 18.07 -9.25 -20.28
C ILE A 156 17.35 -8.37 -21.31
N ALA A 157 16.46 -7.49 -20.87
CA ALA A 157 15.62 -6.73 -21.77
C ALA A 157 16.38 -5.53 -22.37
N ASP A 158 16.16 -5.28 -23.66
CA ASP A 158 16.89 -4.28 -24.43
C ASP A 158 16.30 -2.87 -24.24
N PHE A 159 17.16 -1.89 -24.00
CA PHE A 159 16.80 -0.49 -23.80
C PHE A 159 16.72 0.22 -25.16
N ASN A 160 15.55 0.18 -25.81
CA ASN A 160 15.32 0.99 -27.01
C ASN A 160 14.55 2.25 -26.64
N PHE A 161 15.25 3.34 -26.32
CA PHE A 161 14.67 4.62 -25.92
C PHE A 161 15.13 5.76 -26.82
N ASN A 162 14.17 6.56 -27.27
CA ASN A 162 14.41 7.86 -27.90
C ASN A 162 13.51 8.89 -27.21
N CYS A 163 14.11 9.91 -26.59
CA CYS A 163 13.42 11.06 -26.01
C CYS A 163 13.78 12.33 -26.78
N HIS A 164 12.84 13.26 -26.82
CA HIS A 164 12.96 14.54 -27.50
C HIS A 164 12.38 15.65 -26.61
N THR A 165 12.82 16.89 -26.82
CA THR A 165 12.23 18.07 -26.18
C THR A 165 11.67 19.02 -27.24
N LYS A 166 10.56 19.71 -26.93
CA LYS A 166 10.03 20.80 -27.76
C LYS A 166 10.26 22.14 -27.03
N THR A 167 10.81 23.11 -27.74
CA THR A 167 10.96 24.48 -27.26
C THR A 167 9.96 25.38 -27.99
N SER A 168 9.04 26.02 -27.27
CA SER A 168 8.13 26.99 -27.90
C SER A 168 8.91 28.21 -28.45
N ASP A 169 8.62 28.61 -29.69
CA ASP A 169 9.35 29.64 -30.48
C ASP A 169 9.38 31.07 -29.88
N ASN A 170 8.88 31.29 -28.65
CA ASN A 170 8.80 32.60 -28.01
C ASN A 170 9.37 32.69 -26.58
N THR A 171 9.96 31.62 -26.03
CA THR A 171 10.70 31.71 -24.76
C THR A 171 12.17 32.05 -25.05
N PRO A 172 12.70 33.19 -24.58
CA PRO A 172 14.14 33.41 -24.59
C PRO A 172 14.83 32.25 -23.85
N GLN A 173 15.87 31.67 -24.44
CA GLN A 173 16.79 30.69 -23.81
C GLN A 173 17.60 31.28 -22.62
N ASN A 174 17.01 32.15 -21.82
CA ASN A 174 17.58 32.54 -20.53
C ASN A 174 16.99 31.59 -19.49
N ILE A 175 17.57 30.40 -19.40
CA ILE A 175 17.41 29.56 -18.20
C ILE A 175 18.02 30.39 -17.06
N ASP A 176 17.17 30.92 -16.20
CA ASP A 176 17.60 31.68 -15.04
C ASP A 176 18.08 30.69 -13.98
N PHE A 177 19.37 30.34 -14.07
CA PHE A 177 20.01 29.42 -13.15
C PHE A 177 20.23 30.11 -11.80
N HIS A 178 19.53 29.62 -10.79
CA HIS A 178 19.77 29.99 -9.39
C HIS A 178 20.37 28.79 -8.69
N ASN A 179 21.46 28.96 -7.94
CA ASN A 179 22.04 27.87 -7.17
C ASN A 179 21.30 27.77 -5.83
N SER A 180 20.50 26.72 -5.65
CA SER A 180 19.92 26.38 -4.35
C SER A 180 20.04 24.88 -4.08
N ASN A 181 20.69 24.53 -2.98
CA ASN A 181 20.81 23.14 -2.52
C ASN A 181 19.73 22.74 -1.50
N GLU A 182 18.85 23.68 -1.12
CA GLU A 182 17.87 23.49 -0.06
C GLU A 182 16.48 23.95 -0.53
N ARG A 183 15.46 23.14 -0.20
CA ARG A 183 14.05 23.51 -0.34
C ARG A 183 13.70 24.54 0.74
N SER A 184 13.07 25.64 0.36
CA SER A 184 12.65 26.68 1.32
C SER A 184 11.18 26.53 1.65
N GLY A 185 10.83 25.92 2.78
CA GLY A 185 9.45 25.86 3.27
C GLY A 185 8.90 24.44 3.44
N ASN A 186 7.56 24.33 3.47
CA ASN A 186 6.86 23.05 3.54
C ASN A 186 7.00 22.27 2.23
N GLN A 187 6.81 20.96 2.29
CA GLN A 187 6.75 20.08 1.12
C GLN A 187 5.74 20.62 0.09
N LEU A 188 6.11 20.62 -1.19
CA LEU A 188 5.23 21.12 -2.26
C LEU A 188 4.57 19.96 -2.99
N CYS A 189 3.37 20.22 -3.50
CA CYS A 189 2.61 19.31 -4.32
C CYS A 189 2.47 19.79 -5.75
N LEU A 190 2.67 18.86 -6.68
CA LEU A 190 2.47 19.01 -8.10
C LEU A 190 1.28 18.15 -8.52
N ASN A 191 0.19 18.82 -8.90
CA ASN A 191 -1.04 18.20 -9.36
C ASN A 191 -0.95 17.94 -10.87
N MET A 192 -0.86 16.67 -11.24
CA MET A 192 -0.84 16.22 -12.61
C MET A 192 -2.26 15.79 -13.03
N ALA A 193 -2.69 16.24 -14.20
CA ALA A 193 -3.81 15.62 -14.88
C ALA A 193 -3.28 14.58 -15.88
N VAL A 194 -3.72 13.33 -15.78
CA VAL A 194 -3.27 12.25 -16.67
C VAL A 194 -4.33 12.00 -17.74
N GLU A 195 -3.91 11.81 -18.98
CA GLU A 195 -4.79 11.29 -20.04
C GLU A 195 -4.36 9.90 -20.46
N ILE A 196 -5.34 9.06 -20.77
CA ILE A 196 -5.16 7.70 -21.27
C ILE A 196 -5.90 7.59 -22.61
N ASP A 197 -5.17 7.21 -23.65
CA ASP A 197 -5.72 7.06 -24.99
C ASP A 197 -6.57 5.79 -25.17
N PHE A 198 -7.35 5.77 -26.25
CA PHE A 198 -8.23 4.64 -26.58
C PHE A 198 -7.45 3.34 -26.84
N TYR A 199 -6.24 3.44 -27.39
CA TYR A 199 -5.39 2.26 -27.60
C TYR A 199 -5.09 1.58 -26.25
N THR A 200 -4.63 2.37 -25.28
CA THR A 200 -4.32 1.88 -23.93
C THR A 200 -5.54 1.31 -23.24
N TYR A 201 -6.68 2.00 -23.29
CA TYR A 201 -7.94 1.49 -22.78
C TYR A 201 -8.31 0.13 -23.39
N SER A 202 -8.12 -0.05 -24.70
CA SER A 202 -8.40 -1.33 -25.37
C SER A 202 -7.45 -2.45 -24.96
N GLU A 203 -6.20 -2.12 -24.59
CA GLU A 203 -5.21 -3.08 -24.09
C GLU A 203 -5.48 -3.50 -22.62
N PHE A 204 -6.43 -2.86 -21.95
CA PHE A 204 -6.97 -3.26 -20.65
C PHE A 204 -8.34 -3.96 -20.79
N ASP A 205 -8.57 -4.67 -21.90
CA ASP A 205 -9.83 -5.36 -22.18
C ASP A 205 -11.06 -4.43 -22.08
N TYR A 206 -10.88 -3.15 -22.43
CA TYR A 206 -11.90 -2.11 -22.31
C TYR A 206 -12.37 -1.88 -20.86
N SER A 207 -11.46 -2.03 -19.90
CA SER A 207 -11.68 -1.74 -18.48
C SER A 207 -11.11 -0.36 -18.14
N CYS A 208 -12.01 0.61 -17.92
CA CYS A 208 -11.62 1.96 -17.51
C CYS A 208 -10.94 1.94 -16.13
N GLU A 209 -11.47 1.13 -15.22
CA GLU A 209 -10.89 0.91 -13.90
C GLU A 209 -9.43 0.47 -13.99
N ASP A 210 -9.14 -0.59 -14.76
CA ASP A 210 -7.77 -1.11 -14.88
C ASP A 210 -6.81 -0.12 -15.51
N ALA A 211 -7.27 0.68 -16.47
CA ALA A 211 -6.47 1.74 -17.07
C ALA A 211 -6.15 2.86 -16.06
N VAL A 212 -7.12 3.30 -15.26
CA VAL A 212 -6.92 4.33 -14.23
C VAL A 212 -5.93 3.85 -13.17
N GLU A 213 -6.14 2.64 -12.63
CA GLU A 213 -5.31 2.08 -11.56
C GLU A 213 -3.88 1.82 -12.03
N TRP A 214 -3.70 1.42 -13.28
CA TRP A 214 -2.39 1.34 -13.92
C TRP A 214 -1.65 2.68 -13.93
N ALA A 215 -2.32 3.76 -14.34
CA ALA A 215 -1.71 5.09 -14.38
C ALA A 215 -1.37 5.60 -12.97
N LEU A 216 -2.20 5.31 -11.97
CA LEU A 216 -1.95 5.68 -10.57
C LEU A 216 -0.79 4.87 -9.95
N ALA A 217 -0.62 3.61 -10.34
CA ALA A 217 0.55 2.82 -9.95
C ALA A 217 1.86 3.40 -10.53
N ILE A 218 1.83 3.89 -11.78
CA ILE A 218 2.96 4.63 -12.37
C ILE A 218 3.27 5.89 -11.56
N LEU A 219 2.24 6.69 -11.28
CA LEU A 219 2.41 7.91 -10.51
C LEU A 219 2.87 7.68 -9.08
N THR A 220 2.54 6.55 -8.46
CA THR A 220 3.07 6.18 -7.15
C THR A 220 4.60 6.13 -7.18
N GLY A 221 5.18 5.45 -8.17
CA GLY A 221 6.64 5.37 -8.31
C GLY A 221 7.29 6.71 -8.62
N VAL A 222 6.69 7.50 -9.52
CA VAL A 222 7.17 8.84 -9.86
C VAL A 222 7.13 9.76 -8.64
N SER A 223 6.02 9.73 -7.89
CA SER A 223 5.86 10.51 -6.66
C SER A 223 6.92 10.17 -5.62
N GLU A 224 7.26 8.89 -5.47
CA GLU A 224 8.35 8.48 -4.58
C GLU A 224 9.72 9.00 -5.04
N ILE A 225 10.02 8.95 -6.33
CA ILE A 225 11.27 9.50 -6.88
C ILE A 225 11.38 11.00 -6.55
N TYR A 226 10.34 11.77 -6.84
CA TYR A 226 10.33 13.20 -6.59
C TYR A 226 10.34 13.55 -5.10
N THR A 227 9.65 12.76 -4.28
CA THR A 227 9.64 12.97 -2.82
C THR A 227 11.03 12.70 -2.24
N SER A 228 11.65 11.57 -2.60
CA SER A 228 12.96 11.18 -2.07
C SER A 228 14.11 12.05 -2.59
N GLU A 229 14.05 12.52 -3.84
CA GLU A 229 15.14 13.30 -4.44
C GLU A 229 15.00 14.81 -4.28
N LEU A 230 13.77 15.33 -4.20
CA LEU A 230 13.47 16.76 -4.29
C LEU A 230 12.52 17.28 -3.19
N ASP A 231 12.02 16.42 -2.31
CA ASP A 231 10.99 16.77 -1.31
C ASP A 231 9.77 17.46 -1.96
N ALA A 232 9.29 16.87 -3.05
CA ALA A 232 8.11 17.30 -3.78
C ALA A 232 7.22 16.09 -4.09
N ILE A 233 5.93 16.21 -3.81
CA ILE A 233 4.97 15.14 -4.08
C ILE A 233 4.34 15.39 -5.45
N VAL A 234 4.38 14.37 -6.30
CA VAL A 234 3.62 14.34 -7.56
C VAL A 234 2.36 13.53 -7.32
N GLN A 235 1.20 14.08 -7.69
CA GLN A 235 -0.09 13.43 -7.46
C GLN A 235 -1.06 13.67 -8.61
N ALA A 236 -1.90 12.69 -8.91
CA ALA A 236 -3.00 12.85 -9.85
C ALA A 236 -4.12 13.69 -9.23
N SER A 237 -4.48 14.82 -9.85
CA SER A 237 -5.74 15.51 -9.53
C SER A 237 -6.90 15.03 -10.40
N TYR A 238 -6.58 14.47 -11.56
CA TYR A 238 -7.57 14.11 -12.57
C TYR A 238 -7.01 13.04 -13.51
N VAL A 239 -7.82 12.05 -13.88
CA VAL A 239 -7.49 11.09 -14.96
C VAL A 239 -8.59 11.15 -16.02
N HIS A 240 -8.21 11.29 -17.28
CA HIS A 240 -9.10 11.12 -18.42
C HIS A 240 -8.89 9.79 -19.12
N VAL A 241 -9.97 9.10 -19.46
CA VAL A 241 -9.93 7.88 -20.30
C VAL A 241 -10.78 8.07 -21.56
N TRP A 242 -10.15 7.87 -22.72
CA TRP A 242 -10.85 7.76 -24.00
C TRP A 242 -11.41 6.34 -24.19
N GLU A 243 -12.73 6.15 -24.03
CA GLU A 243 -13.40 4.86 -24.26
C GLU A 243 -13.94 4.70 -25.69
N THR A 244 -13.79 5.74 -26.49
CA THR A 244 -14.03 5.75 -27.93
C THR A 244 -12.80 6.27 -28.65
N PRO A 245 -12.60 5.92 -29.94
CA PRO A 245 -11.51 6.48 -30.73
C PRO A 245 -11.38 8.01 -30.55
N GLY A 246 -10.24 8.42 -30.02
CA GLY A 246 -9.93 9.79 -29.63
C GLY A 246 -9.05 10.49 -30.68
N PRO A 247 -8.41 11.61 -30.30
CA PRO A 247 -7.64 12.46 -31.22
C PRO A 247 -6.39 11.75 -31.79
N TYR A 248 -5.94 10.67 -31.16
CA TYR A 248 -4.70 9.97 -31.50
C TYR A 248 -4.86 8.80 -32.48
N ASN A 249 -6.11 8.36 -32.72
CA ASN A 249 -6.39 7.10 -33.41
C ASN A 249 -5.97 7.09 -34.89
N GLU A 250 -5.99 8.25 -35.54
CA GLU A 250 -5.63 8.40 -36.96
C GLU A 250 -4.20 8.94 -37.18
N LEU A 251 -3.47 9.18 -36.09
CA LEU A 251 -2.11 9.71 -36.15
C LEU A 251 -1.10 8.62 -36.47
N ASN A 252 0.03 9.04 -37.04
CA ASN A 252 1.19 8.16 -37.16
C ASN A 252 1.76 7.86 -35.77
N ASP A 253 2.58 6.82 -35.66
CA ASP A 253 3.32 6.50 -34.42
C ASP A 253 4.49 7.48 -34.23
N ASP A 254 4.18 8.78 -34.19
CA ASP A 254 5.10 9.91 -34.07
C ASP A 254 4.74 10.76 -32.85
N MET A 255 5.72 11.01 -31.99
CA MET A 255 5.47 11.64 -30.70
C MET A 255 5.18 13.14 -30.80
N TYR A 256 5.66 13.82 -31.84
CA TYR A 256 5.29 15.23 -32.08
C TYR A 256 3.83 15.34 -32.52
N GLU A 257 3.34 14.42 -33.35
CA GLU A 257 1.91 14.35 -33.69
C GLU A 257 1.05 14.12 -32.43
N TYR A 258 1.47 13.20 -31.55
CA TYR A 258 0.76 12.92 -30.29
C TYR A 258 0.74 14.13 -29.35
N LEU A 259 1.90 14.78 -29.12
CA LEU A 259 1.97 15.95 -28.25
C LEU A 259 1.11 17.10 -28.80
N ASN A 260 1.17 17.39 -30.10
CA ASN A 260 0.35 18.44 -30.70
C ASN A 260 -1.16 18.15 -30.58
N ALA A 261 -1.57 16.89 -30.81
CA ALA A 261 -2.98 16.49 -30.65
C ALA A 261 -3.45 16.56 -29.19
N PHE A 262 -2.56 16.24 -28.25
CA PHE A 262 -2.82 16.35 -26.82
C PHE A 262 -2.97 17.81 -26.39
N GLU A 263 -2.03 18.68 -26.80
CA GLU A 263 -2.10 20.13 -26.62
C GLU A 263 -3.43 20.70 -27.15
N ASP A 264 -3.80 20.37 -28.38
CA ASP A 264 -5.03 20.85 -29.02
C ASP A 264 -6.27 20.39 -28.24
N THR A 265 -6.29 19.13 -27.79
CA THR A 265 -7.42 18.53 -27.05
C THR A 265 -7.62 19.22 -25.70
N TRP A 266 -6.54 19.52 -24.98
CA TRP A 266 -6.60 20.14 -23.65
C TRP A 266 -6.82 21.65 -23.69
N GLN A 267 -6.49 22.30 -24.81
CA GLN A 267 -6.82 23.71 -25.04
C GLN A 267 -8.23 23.88 -25.63
N TRP A 268 -8.75 22.86 -26.30
CA TRP A 268 -10.06 22.88 -26.94
C TRP A 268 -10.61 21.45 -27.10
N PRO A 269 -11.58 21.00 -26.26
CA PRO A 269 -12.81 21.73 -25.94
C PRO A 269 -12.94 22.14 -24.45
N SER A 270 -14.04 22.82 -24.09
CA SER A 270 -14.18 23.49 -22.78
C SER A 270 -14.14 22.58 -21.55
N GLN A 271 -14.30 21.26 -21.69
CA GLN A 271 -14.23 20.37 -20.52
C GLN A 271 -12.81 20.27 -19.95
N PHE A 272 -11.76 20.17 -20.78
CA PHE A 272 -10.39 20.01 -20.30
C PHE A 272 -9.76 21.32 -19.83
N THR A 273 -10.23 22.45 -20.36
CA THR A 273 -9.75 23.78 -19.93
C THR A 273 -10.18 24.17 -18.52
N GLN A 274 -11.12 23.42 -17.92
CA GLN A 274 -11.61 23.63 -16.56
C GLN A 274 -10.92 22.73 -15.51
N VAL A 275 -10.14 21.74 -15.94
CA VAL A 275 -9.44 20.83 -15.04
C VAL A 275 -8.32 21.60 -14.33
N GLU A 276 -8.37 21.64 -13.00
CA GLU A 276 -7.32 22.24 -12.19
C GLU A 276 -6.09 21.30 -12.13
N ARG A 277 -4.95 21.83 -12.58
CA ARG A 277 -3.69 21.09 -12.71
C ARG A 277 -2.51 22.05 -12.79
N ASP A 278 -1.33 21.53 -12.50
CA ASP A 278 -0.06 22.20 -12.74
C ASP A 278 0.55 21.79 -14.09
N ILE A 279 0.30 20.54 -14.52
CA ILE A 279 0.69 19.97 -15.82
C ILE A 279 -0.34 18.92 -16.25
N ALA A 280 -0.37 18.60 -17.55
CA ALA A 280 -1.08 17.44 -18.08
C ALA A 280 -0.11 16.48 -18.76
N HIS A 281 -0.31 15.17 -18.61
CA HIS A 281 0.57 14.15 -19.17
C HIS A 281 -0.24 13.03 -19.81
N LEU A 282 0.01 12.76 -21.10
CA LEU A 282 -0.57 11.63 -21.81
C LEU A 282 0.25 10.37 -21.55
N PHE A 283 -0.36 9.34 -20.96
CA PHE A 283 0.21 8.02 -20.83
C PHE A 283 -0.37 7.09 -21.90
N THR A 284 0.51 6.49 -22.70
CA THR A 284 0.09 5.51 -23.70
C THR A 284 0.94 4.24 -23.68
N ARG A 285 0.25 3.09 -23.81
CA ARG A 285 0.86 1.78 -24.05
C ARG A 285 1.33 1.63 -25.49
N LYS A 286 0.89 2.52 -26.39
CA LYS A 286 1.32 2.52 -27.79
C LYS A 286 2.79 2.88 -27.88
N SER A 287 3.56 2.09 -28.63
CA SER A 287 4.98 2.36 -28.85
C SER A 287 5.17 3.50 -29.85
N VAL A 288 5.01 4.75 -29.40
CA VAL A 288 5.21 5.98 -30.20
C VAL A 288 6.56 6.66 -29.96
N GLY A 289 7.44 6.02 -29.20
CA GLY A 289 8.73 6.53 -28.74
C GLY A 289 8.89 6.39 -27.22
N GLY A 290 9.92 7.01 -26.64
CA GLY A 290 10.11 7.14 -25.20
C GLY A 290 9.17 8.16 -24.56
N GLY A 291 9.54 9.43 -24.64
CA GLY A 291 8.68 10.55 -24.27
C GLY A 291 9.05 11.86 -24.97
N LEU A 292 8.14 12.82 -24.91
CA LEU A 292 8.33 14.19 -25.38
C LEU A 292 7.59 15.14 -24.44
N ALA A 293 8.31 16.15 -23.96
CA ALA A 293 7.79 17.19 -23.10
C ALA A 293 8.13 18.59 -23.62
N GLU A 294 7.22 19.52 -23.32
CA GLU A 294 7.52 20.95 -23.40
C GLU A 294 8.47 21.35 -22.26
N LEU A 295 9.45 22.20 -22.55
CA LEU A 295 10.51 22.58 -21.61
C LEU A 295 10.17 23.84 -20.81
N ASP A 296 10.32 23.78 -19.47
CA ASP A 296 10.17 24.92 -18.54
C ASP A 296 8.77 25.56 -18.58
N VAL A 297 7.75 24.73 -18.36
CA VAL A 297 6.33 25.04 -18.53
C VAL A 297 5.48 24.66 -17.32
N LEU A 298 6.12 24.37 -16.18
CA LEU A 298 5.43 24.09 -14.92
C LEU A 298 4.38 25.17 -14.61
N CYS A 299 3.16 24.75 -14.25
CA CYS A 299 2.01 25.62 -14.00
C CYS A 299 1.39 26.31 -15.22
N SER A 300 1.79 25.94 -16.44
CA SER A 300 1.25 26.54 -17.66
C SER A 300 0.07 25.74 -18.21
N ASN A 301 -1.15 26.26 -18.13
CA ASN A 301 -2.29 25.63 -18.83
C ASN A 301 -2.16 25.72 -20.36
N GLN A 302 -1.30 26.60 -20.88
CA GLN A 302 -1.09 26.74 -22.32
C GLN A 302 -0.02 25.79 -22.87
N TRP A 303 0.96 25.39 -22.05
CA TRP A 303 2.15 24.68 -22.53
C TRP A 303 2.57 23.49 -21.66
N GLY A 304 2.03 23.35 -20.45
CA GLY A 304 2.38 22.31 -19.48
C GLY A 304 1.85 20.94 -19.90
N TYR A 305 2.51 20.36 -20.90
CA TYR A 305 2.15 19.09 -21.53
C TYR A 305 3.37 18.19 -21.70
N ALA A 306 3.14 16.90 -21.52
CA ALA A 306 4.08 15.85 -21.86
C ALA A 306 3.35 14.61 -22.39
N VAL A 307 4.05 13.80 -23.17
CA VAL A 307 3.57 12.49 -23.65
C VAL A 307 4.63 11.45 -23.32
N THR A 308 4.20 10.32 -22.76
CA THR A 308 5.06 9.14 -22.59
C THR A 308 4.41 7.93 -23.24
N GLY A 309 5.18 7.28 -24.12
CA GLY A 309 4.76 6.13 -24.89
C GLY A 309 5.40 4.82 -24.44
N GLY A 310 4.90 3.71 -24.98
CA GLY A 310 5.47 2.38 -24.80
C GLY A 310 5.33 1.81 -23.39
N LEU A 311 4.41 2.32 -22.57
CA LEU A 311 4.22 1.92 -21.16
C LEU A 311 3.53 0.54 -21.03
N GLY A 312 4.14 -0.52 -21.56
CA GLY A 312 3.47 -1.73 -22.06
C GLY A 312 2.84 -2.73 -21.07
N THR A 313 2.78 -2.46 -19.76
CA THR A 313 2.38 -3.46 -18.75
C THR A 313 0.92 -3.91 -18.88
N THR A 314 0.70 -5.22 -18.80
CA THR A 314 -0.61 -5.86 -18.56
C THR A 314 -0.70 -6.36 -17.13
N ILE A 315 -1.91 -6.48 -16.56
CA ILE A 315 -2.18 -7.18 -15.28
C ILE A 315 -1.81 -8.69 -15.37
N ASN A 316 -1.73 -9.24 -16.59
CA ASN A 316 -1.23 -10.59 -16.88
C ASN A 316 0.12 -10.50 -17.59
N TYR A 317 1.22 -10.78 -16.89
CA TYR A 317 2.53 -10.55 -17.47
C TYR A 317 3.06 -11.76 -18.25
N ASN A 318 3.67 -11.48 -19.40
CA ASN A 318 4.57 -12.42 -20.07
C ASN A 318 5.87 -11.69 -20.41
N TYR A 319 6.81 -11.69 -19.47
CA TYR A 319 8.11 -11.00 -19.55
C TYR A 319 9.09 -11.66 -20.54
N LEU A 320 8.77 -12.85 -21.06
CA LEU A 320 9.70 -13.69 -21.84
C LEU A 320 9.75 -13.37 -23.34
N SER A 321 8.94 -12.41 -23.80
CA SER A 321 8.86 -12.05 -25.21
C SER A 321 8.71 -10.55 -25.49
N GLN A 322 9.00 -9.68 -24.52
CA GLN A 322 8.59 -8.27 -24.58
C GLN A 322 9.73 -7.29 -24.23
N PRO A 323 9.71 -6.04 -24.75
CA PRO A 323 10.75 -5.03 -24.54
C PRO A 323 10.90 -4.60 -23.07
N PHE A 324 12.03 -3.94 -22.73
CA PHE A 324 12.30 -3.39 -21.39
C PHE A 324 11.19 -2.44 -20.90
N SER A 325 10.40 -1.89 -21.82
CA SER A 325 9.27 -1.04 -21.55
C SER A 325 8.09 -1.74 -20.85
N ASN A 326 8.23 -3.00 -20.48
CA ASN A 326 7.29 -3.74 -19.64
C ASN A 326 7.63 -3.74 -18.14
N PHE A 327 8.78 -3.19 -17.75
CA PHE A 327 9.14 -3.02 -16.34
C PHE A 327 8.56 -1.71 -15.81
N TYR A 328 7.98 -1.74 -14.61
CA TYR A 328 7.46 -0.52 -13.97
C TYR A 328 8.59 0.46 -13.64
N SER A 329 9.79 -0.05 -13.36
CA SER A 329 10.96 0.79 -13.15
C SER A 329 11.30 1.64 -14.37
N TRP A 330 11.04 1.13 -15.58
CA TRP A 330 11.16 1.93 -16.80
C TRP A 330 10.14 3.05 -16.86
N HIS A 331 8.87 2.75 -16.54
CA HIS A 331 7.78 3.71 -16.58
C HIS A 331 8.05 4.86 -15.61
N PHE A 332 8.52 4.53 -14.41
CA PHE A 332 8.88 5.51 -13.39
C PHE A 332 10.00 6.42 -13.89
N MET A 333 11.02 5.87 -14.56
CA MET A 333 12.11 6.66 -15.12
C MET A 333 11.62 7.60 -16.20
N VAL A 334 10.93 7.10 -17.24
CA VAL A 334 10.56 7.93 -18.40
C VAL A 334 9.56 9.01 -17.99
N VAL A 335 8.54 8.69 -17.20
CA VAL A 335 7.59 9.71 -16.73
C VAL A 335 8.30 10.76 -15.87
N SER A 336 9.25 10.34 -15.01
CA SER A 336 10.07 11.29 -14.24
C SER A 336 10.98 12.14 -15.12
N HIS A 337 11.50 11.59 -16.21
CA HIS A 337 12.33 12.31 -17.17
C HIS A 337 11.55 13.43 -17.86
N GLU A 338 10.39 13.10 -18.43
CA GLU A 338 9.52 14.07 -19.11
C GLU A 338 9.00 15.15 -18.14
N LEU A 339 8.66 14.75 -16.91
CA LEU A 339 8.31 15.70 -15.86
C LEU A 339 9.47 16.65 -15.52
N GLY A 340 10.71 16.14 -15.53
CA GLY A 340 11.92 16.95 -15.37
C GLY A 340 12.02 18.06 -16.42
N HIS A 341 11.70 17.75 -17.69
CA HIS A 341 11.63 18.76 -18.75
C HIS A 341 10.53 19.79 -18.52
N ASN A 342 9.31 19.37 -18.13
CA ASN A 342 8.24 20.33 -17.81
C ASN A 342 8.65 21.28 -16.67
N ILE A 343 9.45 20.83 -15.70
CA ILE A 343 10.00 21.68 -14.62
C ILE A 343 11.13 22.60 -15.13
N GLY A 344 11.81 22.21 -16.22
CA GLY A 344 12.80 23.03 -16.92
C GLY A 344 14.18 22.39 -17.06
N ALA A 345 14.36 21.13 -16.66
CA ALA A 345 15.65 20.46 -16.81
C ALA A 345 15.92 20.15 -18.28
N ASN A 346 17.12 20.47 -18.75
CA ASN A 346 17.60 19.97 -20.04
C ASN A 346 18.21 18.58 -19.84
N HIS A 347 18.65 17.94 -20.93
CA HIS A 347 19.42 16.72 -20.77
C HIS A 347 20.79 17.03 -20.17
N THR A 348 21.36 16.06 -19.46
CA THR A 348 22.68 16.20 -18.85
C THR A 348 23.80 16.38 -19.88
N HIS A 349 23.64 15.87 -21.10
CA HIS A 349 24.60 16.07 -22.19
C HIS A 349 24.43 17.41 -22.93
N ASP A 350 23.44 18.22 -22.58
CA ASP A 350 23.24 19.54 -23.19
C ASP A 350 24.25 20.54 -22.63
N CYS A 351 24.78 21.37 -23.51
CA CYS A 351 25.84 22.34 -23.22
C CYS A 351 25.32 23.64 -22.60
N VAL A 352 24.39 23.52 -21.66
CA VAL A 352 23.65 24.63 -21.07
C VAL A 352 23.95 24.82 -19.58
N TRP A 353 24.61 23.86 -18.93
CA TRP A 353 24.81 23.88 -17.48
C TRP A 353 25.92 24.84 -17.06
N ASN A 354 25.66 25.61 -16.01
CA ASN A 354 26.61 26.59 -15.49
C ASN A 354 27.70 25.92 -14.67
N ALA A 355 28.87 26.57 -14.61
CA ALA A 355 29.92 26.18 -13.67
C ALA A 355 29.41 26.27 -12.22
N ASP A 356 29.71 25.25 -11.42
CA ASP A 356 29.40 25.22 -10.00
C ASP A 356 30.60 24.72 -9.19
N ALA A 357 31.25 25.65 -8.50
CA ALA A 357 32.42 25.38 -7.68
C ALA A 357 32.11 24.47 -6.46
N ASN A 358 30.85 24.35 -6.04
CA ASN A 358 30.48 23.44 -4.94
C ASN A 358 30.59 21.97 -5.33
N TYR A 359 30.49 21.69 -6.63
CA TYR A 359 30.56 20.34 -7.21
C TYR A 359 31.83 20.12 -8.04
N ASP A 360 32.79 21.05 -8.01
CA ASP A 360 33.97 21.08 -8.89
C ASP A 360 33.60 20.95 -10.38
N PHE A 361 32.44 21.50 -10.75
CA PHE A 361 31.89 21.40 -12.10
C PHE A 361 32.24 22.67 -12.90
N PRO A 362 32.99 22.57 -14.01
CA PRO A 362 33.45 23.74 -14.76
C PRO A 362 32.38 24.36 -15.69
N GLY A 363 31.19 23.75 -15.77
CA GLY A 363 30.14 24.14 -16.72
C GLY A 363 30.26 23.40 -18.07
N GLY A 364 29.20 23.42 -18.86
CA GLY A 364 29.07 22.66 -20.11
C GLY A 364 28.20 21.41 -19.95
N ALA A 365 28.47 20.36 -20.72
CA ALA A 365 27.76 19.08 -20.55
C ALA A 365 28.18 18.39 -19.25
N ILE A 366 27.21 17.85 -18.51
CA ILE A 366 27.41 17.06 -17.29
C ILE A 366 27.94 15.67 -17.64
N ASP A 367 27.40 15.05 -18.69
CA ASP A 367 27.87 13.78 -19.22
C ASP A 367 27.97 13.80 -20.75
N ASN A 368 28.51 12.74 -21.33
CA ASN A 368 28.73 12.59 -22.77
C ASN A 368 27.84 11.50 -23.38
N CYS A 369 26.72 11.17 -22.75
CA CYS A 369 25.90 10.01 -23.10
C CYS A 369 25.00 10.19 -24.34
N ASN A 370 25.39 11.09 -25.24
CA ASN A 370 24.74 11.33 -26.52
C ASN A 370 25.42 10.50 -27.62
N MET A 371 24.89 9.30 -27.91
CA MET A 371 25.42 8.46 -28.99
C MET A 371 24.64 8.54 -30.32
N TYR A 372 23.55 9.32 -30.39
CA TYR A 372 22.69 9.37 -31.59
C TYR A 372 22.55 10.76 -32.25
N GLY A 373 23.05 11.84 -31.65
CA GLY A 373 22.85 13.21 -32.16
C GLY A 373 24.08 13.92 -32.74
N SER A 374 25.31 13.60 -32.33
CA SER A 374 26.50 14.24 -32.89
C SER A 374 27.70 13.29 -32.89
N LEU A 375 27.94 12.68 -34.06
CA LEU A 375 29.32 12.48 -34.48
C LEU A 375 30.01 13.84 -34.35
N PHE A 376 30.85 14.03 -33.32
CA PHE A 376 31.83 15.10 -33.17
C PHE A 376 31.51 16.29 -34.09
N ASP A 377 30.65 17.22 -33.66
CA ASP A 377 30.75 18.56 -34.22
C ASP A 377 32.07 19.12 -33.69
N PRO A 378 33.13 19.18 -34.51
CA PRO A 378 34.44 19.62 -34.03
C PRO A 378 34.46 21.14 -33.80
N ASP A 379 33.39 21.86 -34.18
CA ASP A 379 33.20 23.28 -33.95
C ASP A 379 32.32 23.56 -32.70
N ASP A 380 31.72 22.53 -32.08
CA ASP A 380 31.03 22.70 -30.79
C ASP A 380 32.04 22.77 -29.65
N SER A 381 32.35 24.01 -29.25
CA SER A 381 33.30 24.37 -28.19
C SER A 381 33.01 23.71 -26.83
N CYS A 382 31.85 23.09 -26.66
CA CYS A 382 31.48 22.34 -25.46
C CYS A 382 32.22 21.00 -25.32
N TYR A 383 32.57 20.35 -26.44
CA TYR A 383 33.36 19.11 -26.45
C TYR A 383 34.88 19.39 -26.58
N GLY A 384 35.24 20.65 -26.80
CA GLY A 384 36.59 21.10 -27.08
C GLY A 384 37.36 21.54 -25.84
N ASN A 385 37.74 20.61 -24.95
CA ASN A 385 38.99 20.79 -24.21
C ASN A 385 40.12 20.00 -24.90
N PRO A 386 41.16 20.68 -25.44
CA PRO A 386 42.30 20.03 -26.08
C PRO A 386 43.16 19.17 -25.16
N ASP A 387 42.90 19.16 -23.83
CA ASP A 387 43.65 18.36 -22.86
C ASP A 387 43.03 17.00 -22.51
N GLY A 388 41.81 16.65 -23.00
CA GLY A 388 41.26 15.30 -22.80
C GLY A 388 41.21 14.80 -21.34
N LEU A 389 41.16 15.72 -20.37
CA LEU A 389 41.48 15.48 -18.96
C LEU A 389 40.30 15.73 -18.00
N PHE A 390 39.07 15.46 -18.42
CA PHE A 390 37.94 15.27 -17.50
C PHE A 390 37.32 13.88 -17.57
N LEU A 391 38.06 12.90 -18.13
CA LEU A 391 37.84 11.48 -17.85
C LEU A 391 38.45 11.12 -16.49
N ASN A 392 37.95 11.72 -15.40
CA ASN A 392 38.15 11.15 -14.07
C ASN A 392 36.88 10.35 -13.68
N SER A 393 36.60 9.33 -14.50
CA SER A 393 36.05 8.00 -14.22
C SER A 393 35.44 7.70 -12.83
N THR A 394 34.60 8.57 -12.28
CA THR A 394 33.93 8.32 -10.98
C THR A 394 32.42 8.58 -11.00
N TYR A 395 31.87 9.19 -12.06
CA TYR A 395 30.44 9.47 -12.20
C TYR A 395 29.91 9.12 -13.60
N GLU A 396 30.25 7.94 -14.14
CA GLU A 396 29.59 7.38 -15.33
C GLU A 396 28.33 6.60 -14.92
N TYR A 397 27.36 7.28 -14.29
CA TYR A 397 26.07 6.69 -13.93
C TYR A 397 24.93 7.47 -14.59
N GLY A 398 24.03 6.78 -15.27
CA GLY A 398 22.89 7.39 -15.96
C GLY A 398 21.84 7.86 -14.97
N THR A 399 21.81 9.16 -14.69
CA THR A 399 20.73 9.80 -13.89
C THR A 399 19.44 9.94 -14.70
N ILE A 400 18.33 10.32 -14.05
CA ILE A 400 17.01 10.43 -14.71
C ILE A 400 17.07 11.30 -15.96
N MET A 401 17.77 12.45 -15.96
CA MET A 401 17.89 13.34 -17.13
C MET A 401 19.02 12.97 -18.12
N SER A 402 19.58 11.77 -17.99
CA SER A 402 20.68 11.26 -18.82
C SER A 402 20.25 10.10 -19.70
N TYR A 403 20.99 9.87 -20.78
CA TYR A 403 20.82 8.71 -21.66
C TYR A 403 21.87 7.61 -21.47
N CYS A 404 22.74 7.70 -20.45
CA CYS A 404 23.79 6.68 -20.26
C CYS A 404 23.22 5.27 -20.04
N HIS A 405 22.03 5.17 -19.46
CA HIS A 405 21.33 3.90 -19.24
C HIS A 405 20.83 3.26 -20.55
N VAL A 406 20.66 4.04 -21.61
CA VAL A 406 20.23 3.58 -22.95
C VAL A 406 21.42 3.15 -23.80
N THR A 407 22.58 3.78 -23.61
CA THR A 407 23.77 3.55 -24.43
C THR A 407 24.61 2.34 -23.98
N SER A 408 24.09 1.51 -23.08
CA SER A 408 24.77 0.38 -22.42
C SER A 408 26.00 0.77 -21.57
N LEU A 409 26.16 2.06 -21.28
CA LEU A 409 27.30 2.59 -20.54
C LEU A 409 27.05 2.70 -19.02
N ALA A 410 25.79 2.62 -18.56
CA ALA A 410 25.46 2.73 -17.15
C ALA A 410 24.19 1.96 -16.76
N ASP A 411 24.04 1.69 -15.46
CA ASP A 411 22.82 1.11 -14.89
C ASP A 411 21.66 2.14 -14.86
N LEU A 412 20.45 1.66 -14.58
CA LEU A 412 19.28 2.51 -14.31
C LEU A 412 19.37 3.09 -12.88
N TYR A 413 19.43 4.42 -12.74
CA TYR A 413 19.44 5.12 -11.45
C TYR A 413 18.21 6.01 -11.30
N PHE A 414 17.51 5.88 -10.16
CA PHE A 414 16.39 6.76 -9.77
C PHE A 414 16.90 7.96 -8.97
N GLU A 415 17.79 8.71 -9.58
CA GLU A 415 18.42 9.89 -9.00
C GLU A 415 18.54 10.97 -10.06
N PHE A 416 18.33 12.22 -9.65
CA PHE A 416 18.68 13.37 -10.47
C PHE A 416 20.13 13.79 -10.19
N HIS A 417 20.88 14.12 -11.24
CA HIS A 417 22.25 14.61 -11.04
C HIS A 417 22.27 15.84 -10.12
N PRO A 418 23.22 15.97 -9.18
CA PRO A 418 23.25 17.10 -8.24
C PRO A 418 23.19 18.48 -8.90
N ILE A 419 23.85 18.65 -10.06
CA ILE A 419 23.77 19.89 -10.86
C ILE A 419 22.36 20.14 -11.41
N VAL A 420 21.68 19.11 -11.90
CA VAL A 420 20.29 19.22 -12.38
C VAL A 420 19.37 19.64 -11.23
N LYS A 421 19.56 19.05 -10.05
CA LYS A 421 18.81 19.41 -8.83
C LYS A 421 19.06 20.86 -8.42
N SER A 422 20.33 21.25 -8.28
CA SER A 422 20.70 22.54 -7.68
C SER A 422 20.47 23.74 -8.58
N GLN A 423 20.62 23.58 -9.89
CA GLN A 423 20.55 24.68 -10.85
C GLN A 423 19.16 24.86 -11.47
N VAL A 424 18.34 23.80 -11.49
CA VAL A 424 17.02 23.82 -12.15
C VAL A 424 15.91 23.31 -11.24
N LEU A 425 15.90 22.02 -10.90
CA LEU A 425 14.68 21.40 -10.33
C LEU A 425 14.28 22.05 -8.99
N ILE A 426 15.20 22.15 -8.03
CA ILE A 426 14.91 22.77 -6.72
C ILE A 426 14.54 24.26 -6.87
N PRO A 427 15.32 25.09 -7.59
CA PRO A 427 14.96 26.49 -7.82
C PRO A 427 13.59 26.68 -8.46
N LYS A 428 13.30 25.91 -9.53
CA LYS A 428 12.05 26.01 -10.28
C LYS A 428 10.87 25.63 -9.40
N LEU A 429 10.96 24.51 -8.68
CA LEU A 429 9.95 24.11 -7.69
C LEU A 429 9.74 25.18 -6.61
N ASN A 430 10.81 25.79 -6.06
CA ASN A 430 10.69 26.84 -5.04
C ASN A 430 10.07 28.15 -5.57
N SER A 431 10.29 28.48 -6.85
CA SER A 431 9.79 29.70 -7.49
C SER A 431 8.42 29.53 -8.18
N SER A 432 7.91 28.29 -8.19
CA SER A 432 6.72 27.89 -8.93
C SER A 432 5.41 28.34 -8.26
N CYS A 433 4.30 28.06 -8.95
CA CYS A 433 2.96 28.28 -8.44
C CYS A 433 2.47 27.19 -7.46
N LEU A 434 3.28 26.17 -7.20
CA LEU A 434 2.84 24.94 -6.54
C LEU A 434 2.34 25.18 -5.12
N ASN A 435 1.36 24.39 -4.71
CA ASN A 435 0.79 24.46 -3.37
C ASN A 435 1.73 23.82 -2.34
N SER A 436 1.81 24.42 -1.15
CA SER A 436 2.56 23.91 0.02
C SER A 436 1.68 23.16 1.03
N ASN A 437 0.37 23.14 0.80
CA ASN A 437 -0.61 22.34 1.52
C ASN A 437 -1.09 21.23 0.59
N CYS A 438 -0.29 20.17 0.53
CA CYS A 438 -0.62 18.98 -0.20
C CYS A 438 -1.97 18.41 0.23
N GLU A 439 -2.90 18.27 -0.72
CA GLU A 439 -4.16 17.52 -0.51
C GLU A 439 -3.95 16.00 -0.50
N THR A 440 -2.70 15.53 -0.60
CA THR A 440 -2.39 14.11 -0.45
C THR A 440 -2.94 13.65 0.88
N LEU A 441 -3.70 12.56 0.85
CA LEU A 441 -3.91 11.74 2.04
C LEU A 441 -2.58 11.03 2.33
N GLU A 442 -1.55 11.77 2.79
CA GLU A 442 -0.87 11.25 3.95
C GLU A 442 -1.94 11.31 5.02
N TYR A 443 -2.74 10.24 5.13
CA TYR A 443 -3.66 10.05 6.23
C TYR A 443 -2.89 10.50 7.47
N GLU A 444 -3.36 11.54 8.17
CA GLU A 444 -2.76 11.88 9.44
C GLU A 444 -2.69 10.56 10.20
N CYS A 445 -1.47 10.03 10.41
CA CYS A 445 -1.26 8.77 11.12
C CYS A 445 -1.53 8.97 12.63
N GLY A 446 -2.57 9.76 12.93
CA GLY A 446 -3.10 10.21 14.19
C GLY A 446 -4.63 10.29 14.09
N ALA A 447 -5.25 9.13 13.80
CA ALA A 447 -6.62 8.70 14.09
C ALA A 447 -7.82 9.55 13.60
N PRO A 448 -8.88 8.83 13.16
CA PRO A 448 -10.03 8.74 14.06
C PRO A 448 -10.50 7.32 14.37
N PHE A 449 -9.82 6.28 13.90
CA PHE A 449 -10.23 4.91 14.21
C PHE A 449 -9.27 4.30 15.22
N ALA A 450 -9.71 4.29 16.47
CA ALA A 450 -9.08 3.47 17.49
C ALA A 450 -9.41 2.00 17.21
N ASP A 451 -8.47 1.14 17.56
CA ASP A 451 -8.57 -0.33 17.58
C ASP A 451 -7.90 -0.69 18.91
N ALA A 452 -8.70 -0.68 19.97
CA ALA A 452 -8.22 -0.70 21.34
C ALA A 452 -7.64 -2.06 21.74
N ASP A 453 -8.12 -3.14 21.13
CA ASP A 453 -7.71 -4.51 21.42
C ASP A 453 -6.71 -5.11 20.39
N GLY A 454 -6.53 -4.45 19.25
CA GLY A 454 -5.58 -4.81 18.20
C GLY A 454 -6.03 -6.01 17.36
N ASP A 455 -7.33 -6.25 17.25
CA ASP A 455 -7.88 -7.39 16.52
C ASP A 455 -8.12 -7.16 15.03
N GLY A 456 -7.98 -5.90 14.62
CA GLY A 456 -8.13 -5.44 13.23
C GLY A 456 -9.54 -4.96 12.89
N ILE A 457 -10.48 -4.94 13.84
CA ILE A 457 -11.78 -4.30 13.75
C ILE A 457 -11.70 -2.96 14.48
N LEU A 458 -12.26 -1.90 13.90
CA LEU A 458 -12.18 -0.56 14.48
C LEU A 458 -13.20 -0.42 15.61
N ASP A 459 -12.87 0.31 16.68
CA ASP A 459 -13.73 0.55 17.87
C ASP A 459 -15.17 0.96 17.52
N GLU A 460 -15.39 1.63 16.37
CA GLU A 460 -16.73 2.08 15.94
C GLU A 460 -17.61 0.99 15.32
N VAL A 461 -17.01 -0.10 14.87
CA VAL A 461 -17.69 -1.26 14.26
C VAL A 461 -17.38 -2.57 14.99
N ASP A 462 -16.57 -2.52 16.04
CA ASP A 462 -16.21 -3.64 16.88
C ASP A 462 -17.28 -3.92 17.95
N ASN A 463 -17.83 -5.13 17.93
CA ASN A 463 -18.78 -5.58 18.94
C ASN A 463 -18.12 -6.03 20.26
N CYS A 464 -16.79 -5.99 20.36
CA CYS A 464 -15.99 -6.17 21.57
C CYS A 464 -14.73 -5.29 21.61
N VAL A 465 -14.91 -3.97 21.61
CA VAL A 465 -13.84 -2.93 21.59
C VAL A 465 -12.57 -3.23 22.42
N ASP A 466 -12.69 -3.86 23.58
CA ASP A 466 -11.57 -4.11 24.50
C ASP A 466 -11.08 -5.58 24.49
N ASP A 467 -11.71 -6.48 23.74
CA ASP A 467 -11.51 -7.94 23.79
C ASP A 467 -11.37 -8.58 22.40
N TYR A 468 -10.13 -8.89 22.03
CA TYR A 468 -9.73 -9.44 20.71
C TYR A 468 -10.70 -10.48 20.13
N ASN A 469 -11.40 -10.15 19.03
CA ASN A 469 -12.43 -11.02 18.46
C ASN A 469 -12.71 -10.86 16.94
N ILE A 470 -11.68 -10.93 16.08
CA ILE A 470 -11.74 -10.75 14.61
C ILE A 470 -12.95 -11.36 13.85
N SER A 471 -13.55 -12.44 14.37
CA SER A 471 -14.74 -13.07 13.78
C SER A 471 -16.05 -12.27 13.97
N GLN A 472 -16.08 -11.33 14.91
CA GLN A 472 -17.23 -10.48 15.25
C GLN A 472 -18.52 -11.30 15.47
N SER A 473 -18.38 -12.51 16.02
CA SER A 473 -19.52 -13.41 16.24
C SER A 473 -20.41 -12.87 17.35
N ASP A 474 -21.69 -12.68 17.04
CA ASP A 474 -22.74 -12.27 17.97
C ASP A 474 -23.88 -13.29 17.82
N SER A 475 -23.98 -14.24 18.75
CA SER A 475 -24.84 -15.42 18.57
C SER A 475 -26.31 -15.17 18.93
N ASP A 476 -26.59 -14.18 19.77
CA ASP A 476 -27.93 -13.85 20.22
C ASP A 476 -28.47 -12.53 19.64
N GLY A 477 -27.61 -11.75 18.98
CA GLY A 477 -27.95 -10.55 18.22
C GLY A 477 -28.15 -9.31 19.08
N ASP A 478 -27.59 -9.24 20.27
CA ASP A 478 -27.77 -8.12 21.20
C ASP A 478 -26.80 -6.95 20.97
N GLY A 479 -25.80 -7.14 20.10
CA GLY A 479 -24.80 -6.15 19.73
C GLY A 479 -23.48 -6.26 20.50
N TYR A 480 -23.34 -7.18 21.45
CA TYR A 480 -22.07 -7.56 22.06
C TYR A 480 -21.56 -8.85 21.42
N GLY A 481 -20.27 -8.89 21.12
CA GLY A 481 -19.66 -10.10 20.57
C GLY A 481 -19.54 -11.20 21.63
N ASN A 482 -19.58 -12.46 21.19
CA ASN A 482 -19.42 -13.64 22.04
C ASN A 482 -18.17 -13.59 22.96
N ALA A 483 -17.15 -12.81 22.61
CA ALA A 483 -15.91 -12.68 23.37
C ALA A 483 -16.09 -11.84 24.65
N CYS A 484 -16.98 -10.84 24.62
CA CYS A 484 -17.20 -9.87 25.69
C CYS A 484 -18.64 -9.90 26.24
N ASP A 485 -19.52 -10.74 25.69
CA ASP A 485 -20.90 -10.91 26.13
C ASP A 485 -21.01 -11.85 27.34
N ASN A 486 -21.54 -11.35 28.46
CA ASN A 486 -21.75 -12.12 29.68
C ASN A 486 -22.93 -13.10 29.62
N CYS A 487 -23.68 -13.11 28.51
CA CYS A 487 -24.75 -14.03 28.21
C CYS A 487 -24.84 -14.34 26.70
N TYR A 488 -23.74 -14.76 26.05
CA TYR A 488 -23.63 -14.99 24.59
C TYR A 488 -24.71 -15.84 23.86
N GLN A 489 -25.67 -16.45 24.56
CA GLN A 489 -26.82 -17.17 23.99
C GLN A 489 -28.17 -16.54 24.31
N ASN A 490 -28.20 -15.46 25.09
CA ASN A 490 -29.34 -14.94 25.82
C ASN A 490 -29.38 -13.40 25.75
N TYR A 491 -29.95 -12.89 24.65
CA TYR A 491 -30.04 -11.46 24.33
C TYR A 491 -30.17 -10.51 25.54
N ASN A 492 -29.16 -9.65 25.75
CA ASN A 492 -29.08 -8.79 26.92
C ASN A 492 -28.23 -7.51 26.74
N ILE A 493 -28.66 -6.58 25.87
CA ILE A 493 -27.98 -5.29 25.56
C ILE A 493 -27.39 -4.53 26.77
N THR A 494 -27.98 -4.64 27.96
CA THR A 494 -27.49 -3.93 29.15
C THR A 494 -26.29 -4.59 29.84
N GLN A 495 -25.93 -5.82 29.44
CA GLN A 495 -24.81 -6.61 29.96
C GLN A 495 -24.72 -6.55 31.50
N SER A 496 -25.89 -6.58 32.15
CA SER A 496 -25.96 -6.36 33.59
C SER A 496 -25.63 -7.65 34.32
N ASP A 497 -24.78 -7.54 35.32
CA ASP A 497 -24.34 -8.61 36.22
C ASP A 497 -24.40 -7.99 37.63
N ASN A 498 -25.32 -8.44 38.46
CA ASN A 498 -25.64 -7.78 39.72
C ASN A 498 -24.80 -8.27 40.89
N ASP A 499 -24.22 -9.45 40.79
CA ASP A 499 -23.39 -10.06 41.81
C ASP A 499 -21.91 -10.19 41.38
N ASP A 500 -21.57 -9.66 40.20
CA ASP A 500 -20.25 -9.52 39.62
C ASP A 500 -19.55 -10.89 39.46
N ASP A 501 -20.31 -11.92 39.06
CA ASP A 501 -19.80 -13.28 38.90
C ASP A 501 -19.30 -13.61 37.48
N GLY A 502 -19.59 -12.76 36.50
CA GLY A 502 -19.23 -12.92 35.10
C GLY A 502 -20.31 -13.57 34.25
N VAL A 503 -21.45 -13.96 34.84
CA VAL A 503 -22.65 -14.42 34.16
C VAL A 503 -23.70 -13.32 34.22
N GLY A 504 -24.23 -12.92 33.07
CA GLY A 504 -25.21 -11.85 33.03
C GLY A 504 -26.54 -12.27 33.66
N ASN A 505 -27.20 -11.29 34.27
CA ASN A 505 -28.55 -11.32 34.81
C ASN A 505 -29.62 -12.04 33.93
N ALA A 506 -29.42 -12.09 32.61
CA ALA A 506 -30.34 -12.70 31.65
C ALA A 506 -30.19 -14.23 31.51
N CYS A 507 -29.03 -14.76 31.90
CA CYS A 507 -28.70 -16.17 31.88
C CYS A 507 -28.28 -16.71 33.25
N ASP A 508 -28.27 -15.86 34.27
CA ASP A 508 -27.94 -16.20 35.65
C ASP A 508 -29.13 -16.80 36.42
N ASN A 509 -28.94 -18.03 36.93
CA ASN A 509 -29.91 -18.74 37.76
C ASN A 509 -29.88 -18.32 39.25
N CYS A 510 -28.99 -17.41 39.65
CA CYS A 510 -28.93 -16.79 40.97
C CYS A 510 -28.53 -15.31 40.94
N TYR A 511 -29.34 -14.49 40.26
CA TYR A 511 -29.27 -13.03 40.08
C TYR A 511 -28.72 -12.12 41.21
N TRP A 512 -28.64 -12.57 42.47
CA TRP A 512 -28.13 -11.79 43.61
C TRP A 512 -26.99 -12.48 44.39
N ASP A 513 -26.58 -13.67 43.99
CA ASP A 513 -25.74 -14.58 44.78
C ASP A 513 -24.67 -15.26 43.91
N TYR A 514 -23.48 -14.66 43.86
CA TYR A 514 -22.30 -15.09 43.08
C TYR A 514 -22.17 -16.62 42.88
N ASN A 515 -22.33 -17.08 41.64
CA ASN A 515 -22.32 -18.51 41.25
C ASN A 515 -21.89 -18.73 39.78
N PRO A 516 -20.63 -18.46 39.41
CA PRO A 516 -20.19 -18.44 38.01
C PRO A 516 -20.22 -19.80 37.31
N ASP A 517 -20.41 -20.90 38.05
CA ASP A 517 -20.58 -22.25 37.49
C ASP A 517 -22.04 -22.59 37.15
N GLN A 518 -22.99 -21.72 37.53
CA GLN A 518 -24.41 -21.83 37.24
C GLN A 518 -24.98 -23.21 37.64
N ALA A 519 -24.46 -23.78 38.73
CA ALA A 519 -24.89 -25.09 39.22
C ALA A 519 -26.36 -25.07 39.63
N ASP A 520 -27.14 -26.00 39.08
CA ASP A 520 -28.55 -26.25 39.40
C ASP A 520 -28.72 -27.77 39.53
N SER A 521 -28.60 -28.25 40.77
CA SER A 521 -28.52 -29.69 41.06
C SER A 521 -29.85 -30.43 40.84
N ASP A 522 -30.99 -29.74 40.90
CA ASP A 522 -32.31 -30.36 40.73
C ASP A 522 -33.05 -29.97 39.45
N GLY A 523 -32.53 -29.00 38.70
CA GLY A 523 -33.01 -28.59 37.39
C GLY A 523 -34.28 -27.76 37.43
N ASP A 524 -34.57 -27.10 38.55
CA ASP A 524 -35.78 -26.29 38.72
C ASP A 524 -35.64 -24.84 38.21
N GLY A 525 -34.42 -24.45 37.84
CA GLY A 525 -34.07 -23.14 37.31
C GLY A 525 -33.59 -22.13 38.36
N TYR A 526 -33.53 -22.51 39.65
CA TYR A 526 -32.82 -21.77 40.69
C TYR A 526 -31.45 -22.42 40.93
N GLY A 527 -30.39 -21.61 40.95
CA GLY A 527 -29.06 -22.15 41.22
C GLY A 527 -28.88 -22.59 42.67
N ASP A 528 -27.98 -23.53 42.89
CA ASP A 528 -27.66 -24.10 44.21
C ASP A 528 -27.25 -23.03 45.24
N ALA A 529 -26.78 -21.87 44.78
CA ALA A 529 -26.35 -20.75 45.63
C ALA A 529 -27.51 -19.98 46.27
N CYS A 530 -28.65 -19.89 45.58
CA CYS A 530 -29.81 -19.10 45.98
C CYS A 530 -31.08 -19.95 46.21
N ASP A 531 -31.00 -21.25 45.96
CA ASP A 531 -32.08 -22.17 46.26
C ASP A 531 -32.10 -22.54 47.77
N GLU A 532 -33.24 -22.30 48.42
CA GLU A 532 -33.48 -22.70 49.80
C GLU A 532 -33.71 -24.22 49.93
N THR A 533 -33.95 -24.92 48.81
CA THR A 533 -34.30 -26.34 48.72
C THR A 533 -33.53 -27.11 47.62
N PRO A 534 -32.18 -27.11 47.61
CA PRO A 534 -31.33 -27.62 46.52
C PRO A 534 -31.29 -29.17 46.39
N LEU A 535 -32.35 -29.85 46.83
CA LEU A 535 -32.45 -31.30 46.85
C LEU A 535 -33.50 -31.76 45.86
N SER A 536 -33.05 -32.52 44.86
CA SER A 536 -33.90 -33.14 43.85
C SER A 536 -35.15 -33.83 44.43
N ILE A 537 -36.25 -33.78 43.67
CA ILE A 537 -37.53 -34.44 43.96
C ILE A 537 -37.39 -35.94 44.35
N GLU A 538 -36.27 -36.60 44.01
CA GLU A 538 -35.96 -37.96 44.47
C GLU A 538 -35.65 -38.05 45.98
N GLU A 539 -35.05 -37.04 46.60
CA GLU A 539 -34.70 -37.07 48.02
C GLU A 539 -35.90 -36.84 48.95
N LEU A 540 -36.89 -36.05 48.51
CA LEU A 540 -38.17 -35.84 49.20
C LEU A 540 -39.03 -37.11 49.30
N ASN A 541 -38.77 -38.12 48.47
CA ASN A 541 -39.53 -39.38 48.43
C ASN A 541 -39.00 -40.48 49.35
N THR A 542 -37.94 -40.24 50.12
CA THR A 542 -37.46 -41.22 51.11
C THR A 542 -38.13 -40.97 52.48
N SER A 543 -39.19 -41.74 52.75
CA SER A 543 -39.90 -41.73 54.05
C SER A 543 -38.95 -42.10 55.20
N HIS A 544 -38.37 -41.09 55.83
CA HIS A 544 -37.48 -41.20 56.98
C HIS A 544 -38.19 -40.77 58.27
N VAL A 545 -37.63 -41.19 59.41
CA VAL A 545 -38.21 -40.91 60.73
C VAL A 545 -37.82 -39.49 61.14
N ILE A 546 -38.81 -38.59 61.24
CA ILE A 546 -38.58 -37.23 61.76
C ILE A 546 -38.40 -37.27 63.28
N LYS A 547 -39.24 -38.04 63.98
CA LYS A 547 -39.25 -38.03 65.44
C LYS A 547 -39.72 -39.33 66.05
N ARG A 548 -39.10 -39.72 67.16
CA ARG A 548 -39.50 -40.86 67.99
C ARG A 548 -40.02 -40.37 69.33
N ILE A 549 -41.25 -40.72 69.69
CA ILE A 549 -41.87 -40.33 70.95
C ILE A 549 -42.46 -41.52 71.70
N ASP A 550 -42.42 -41.51 73.03
CA ASP A 550 -43.15 -42.49 73.84
C ASP A 550 -44.66 -42.20 73.82
N LEU A 551 -45.47 -43.08 74.44
CA LEU A 551 -46.92 -42.90 74.50
C LEU A 551 -47.38 -41.66 75.31
N LEU A 552 -46.46 -40.99 76.00
CA LEU A 552 -46.71 -39.76 76.74
C LEU A 552 -46.22 -38.52 75.97
N GLY A 553 -45.75 -38.68 74.73
CA GLY A 553 -45.33 -37.60 73.84
C GLY A 553 -43.89 -37.12 74.04
N ARG A 554 -43.07 -37.82 74.82
CA ARG A 554 -41.68 -37.43 75.10
C ARG A 554 -40.73 -38.09 74.12
N SER A 555 -39.72 -37.36 73.65
CA SER A 555 -38.69 -37.93 72.76
C SER A 555 -37.99 -39.12 73.42
N THR A 556 -37.83 -40.23 72.67
CA THR A 556 -37.17 -41.46 73.15
C THR A 556 -36.39 -42.12 72.02
N VAL A 557 -35.33 -42.85 72.34
CA VAL A 557 -34.47 -43.52 71.36
C VAL A 557 -34.17 -44.99 71.67
N GLU A 558 -34.60 -45.54 72.82
CA GLU A 558 -34.22 -46.90 73.21
C GLU A 558 -35.32 -47.65 74.00
N LYS A 559 -35.49 -48.93 73.65
CA LYS A 559 -36.33 -50.03 74.19
C LYS A 559 -37.66 -49.69 74.88
N GLY A 560 -38.74 -50.29 74.35
CA GLY A 560 -40.10 -50.10 74.83
C GLY A 560 -41.08 -49.83 73.68
N LEU A 561 -42.28 -49.39 74.01
CA LEU A 561 -43.30 -49.01 73.03
C LEU A 561 -43.21 -47.50 72.71
N TYR A 562 -42.93 -47.16 71.46
CA TYR A 562 -42.85 -45.78 70.99
C TYR A 562 -43.48 -45.62 69.60
N LEU A 563 -43.77 -44.37 69.24
CA LEU A 563 -44.30 -43.97 67.94
C LEU A 563 -43.18 -43.28 67.14
N GLU A 564 -43.00 -43.70 65.89
CA GLU A 564 -42.20 -43.00 64.90
C GLU A 564 -43.13 -42.14 64.04
N ILE A 565 -42.88 -40.84 64.03
CA ILE A 565 -43.55 -39.88 63.15
C ILE A 565 -42.68 -39.78 61.89
N MET A 566 -43.27 -40.18 60.77
CA MET A 566 -42.63 -40.17 59.46
C MET A 566 -42.82 -38.81 58.79
N HIS A 567 -41.96 -38.49 57.82
CA HIS A 567 -42.03 -37.23 57.08
C HIS A 567 -43.34 -37.05 56.29
N ASP A 568 -43.92 -38.14 55.80
CA ASP A 568 -45.23 -38.17 55.13
C ASP A 568 -46.44 -37.97 56.06
N GLY A 569 -46.21 -37.65 57.34
CA GLY A 569 -47.25 -37.46 58.35
C GLY A 569 -47.85 -38.77 58.88
N SER A 570 -47.44 -39.93 58.37
CA SER A 570 -47.84 -41.22 58.92
C SER A 570 -47.15 -41.48 60.27
N VAL A 571 -47.84 -42.23 61.13
CA VAL A 571 -47.33 -42.59 62.46
C VAL A 571 -47.24 -44.11 62.56
N ARG A 572 -46.05 -44.63 62.83
CA ARG A 572 -45.80 -46.06 63.01
C ARG A 572 -45.60 -46.39 64.48
N LYS A 573 -46.28 -47.42 64.97
CA LYS A 573 -46.11 -47.92 66.33
C LYS A 573 -45.05 -49.01 66.36
N ILE A 574 -43.96 -48.79 67.09
CA ILE A 574 -42.83 -49.70 67.20
C ILE A 574 -42.72 -50.20 68.64
N PHE A 575 -42.60 -51.52 68.81
CA PHE A 575 -42.25 -52.14 70.09
C PHE A 575 -40.88 -52.79 69.96
N ASN A 576 -39.88 -52.20 70.60
CA ASN A 576 -38.50 -52.70 70.57
C ASN A 576 -38.16 -53.38 71.91
N LYS A 577 -37.87 -54.69 71.90
CA LYS A 577 -37.70 -55.53 73.10
C LYS A 577 -36.36 -55.36 73.83
#